data_AF-A0A8J7XMH7-F1
#
_entry.id   AF-A0A8J7XMH7-F1
#
_cell.length_a   1.000
_cell.length_b   1.000
_cell.length_c   1.000
_cell.angle_alpha   90.00
_cell.angle_beta   90.00
_cell.angle_gamma   90.00
#
_symmetry.space_group_name_H-M   'P 1'
#
loop_
_entity.id
_entity.type
_entity.pdbx_description
1 polymer ?
#
loop_
_entity_poly.entity_id
_entity_poly.type
_entity_poly.pdbx_seq_one_letter_code
_entity_poly.pdbx_strand_id
1 'polypeptide(L)'
;MRYESYSPWFKDIENHCSIHTGFYPEGYIAYLSHCFLIYTDFEESVKLLFSFLPVTSSIVEVGNCLLVFTNAFQSDITRSLFCTLYDMKVKGILKKFYHAVALYHIRG
;
A
#
# COMPACT_ATOMS: atom_id res chain seq x y z
N MET A 1 -14.00 0.84 -16.83
CA MET A 1 -15.14 0.02 -16.35
C MET A 1 -16.42 0.81 -16.56
N ARG A 2 -17.52 0.19 -17.01
CA ARG A 2 -18.84 0.83 -17.12
C ARG A 2 -19.66 0.56 -15.85
N TYR A 3 -20.50 1.51 -15.45
CA TYR A 3 -21.33 1.41 -14.23
C TYR A 3 -22.21 0.15 -14.22
N GLU A 4 -22.76 -0.22 -15.37
CA GLU A 4 -23.60 -1.40 -15.58
C GLU A 4 -22.89 -2.72 -15.25
N SER A 5 -21.57 -2.79 -15.46
CA SER A 5 -20.76 -3.96 -15.11
C SER A 5 -20.25 -3.90 -13.66
N TYR A 6 -20.04 -2.68 -13.13
CA TYR A 6 -19.56 -2.47 -11.77
C TYR A 6 -20.65 -2.74 -10.72
N SER A 7 -21.89 -2.28 -10.94
CA SER A 7 -22.96 -2.35 -9.94
C SER A 7 -23.32 -3.78 -9.52
N PRO A 8 -23.44 -4.77 -10.42
CA PRO A 8 -23.65 -6.16 -10.02
C PRO A 8 -22.44 -6.73 -9.28
N TRP A 9 -21.23 -6.55 -9.82
CA TRP A 9 -20.00 -7.05 -9.21
C TRP A 9 -19.79 -6.53 -7.79
N PHE A 10 -20.08 -5.25 -7.54
CA PHE A 10 -19.92 -4.65 -6.22
C PHE A 10 -20.85 -5.28 -5.17
N LYS A 11 -22.04 -5.74 -5.56
CA LYS A 11 -22.97 -6.42 -4.65
C LYS A 11 -22.48 -7.80 -4.24
N ASP A 12 -21.72 -8.47 -5.11
CA ASP A 12 -21.22 -9.81 -4.88
C ASP A 12 -19.80 -9.84 -4.29
N ILE A 13 -19.17 -8.66 -4.09
CA ILE A 13 -17.77 -8.56 -3.68
C ILE A 13 -17.50 -9.23 -2.33
N GLU A 14 -18.44 -9.15 -1.39
CA GLU A 14 -18.34 -9.78 -0.07
C GLU A 14 -18.33 -11.31 -0.16
N ASN A 15 -18.93 -11.89 -1.20
CA ASN A 15 -18.93 -13.34 -1.42
C ASN A 15 -17.63 -13.85 -2.05
N HIS A 16 -16.81 -12.95 -2.59
CA HIS A 16 -15.62 -13.29 -3.37
C HIS A 16 -14.32 -12.71 -2.80
N CYS A 17 -14.38 -11.89 -1.75
CA CYS A 17 -13.23 -11.22 -1.16
C CYS A 17 -13.23 -11.34 0.36
N SER A 18 -12.05 -11.49 0.94
CA SER A 18 -11.84 -11.37 2.38
C SER A 18 -11.83 -9.90 2.77
N ILE A 19 -12.65 -9.52 3.76
CA ILE A 19 -12.64 -8.17 4.33
C ILE A 19 -11.54 -8.10 5.38
N HIS A 20 -10.57 -7.21 5.15
CA HIS A 20 -9.54 -6.88 6.12
C HIS A 20 -9.83 -5.51 6.74
N THR A 21 -10.17 -5.49 8.02
CA THR A 21 -10.32 -4.24 8.77
C THR A 21 -8.95 -3.68 9.11
N GLY A 22 -8.58 -2.56 8.50
CA GLY A 22 -7.32 -1.87 8.82
C GLY A 22 -7.33 -1.35 10.26
N PHE A 23 -6.17 -1.40 10.91
CA PHE A 23 -5.98 -0.88 12.26
C PHE A 23 -5.50 0.58 12.21
N TYR A 24 -6.31 1.49 12.77
CA TYR A 24 -6.06 2.95 12.77
C TYR A 24 -6.33 3.55 14.16
N PRO A 25 -5.40 3.41 15.12
CA PRO A 25 -5.64 3.80 16.52
C PRO A 25 -6.07 5.27 16.72
N GLU A 26 -5.58 6.19 15.88
CA GLU A 26 -5.88 7.63 15.91
C GLU A 26 -7.05 8.03 15.00
N GLY A 27 -7.73 7.04 14.39
CA GLY A 27 -8.79 7.25 13.42
C GLY A 27 -8.28 7.37 11.98
N TYR A 28 -9.07 6.85 11.03
CA TYR A 28 -8.67 6.72 9.62
C TYR A 28 -8.25 8.04 8.96
N ILE A 29 -8.93 9.15 9.25
CA ILE A 29 -8.68 10.48 8.65
C ILE A 29 -7.27 11.00 9.00
N ALA A 30 -6.70 10.52 10.09
CA ALA A 30 -5.38 10.93 10.54
C ALA A 30 -4.26 10.36 9.65
N TYR A 31 -4.54 9.31 8.88
CA TYR A 31 -3.56 8.59 8.09
C TYR A 31 -3.61 8.98 6.61
N LEU A 32 -2.43 9.15 6.00
CA LEU A 32 -2.31 9.20 4.56
C LEU A 32 -2.07 7.80 4.01
N SER A 33 -2.85 7.42 3.00
CA SER A 33 -2.63 6.15 2.31
C SER A 33 -1.59 6.32 1.21
N HIS A 34 -0.47 5.62 1.37
CA HIS A 34 0.59 5.55 0.39
C HIS A 34 0.45 4.28 -0.43
N CYS A 35 0.65 4.44 -1.74
CA CYS A 35 0.70 3.37 -2.70
C CYS A 35 2.08 3.35 -3.35
N PHE A 36 2.77 2.22 -3.30
CA PHE A 36 4.07 2.00 -3.91
C PHE A 36 3.98 0.89 -4.95
N LEU A 37 4.59 1.11 -6.11
CA LEU A 37 4.80 0.09 -7.12
C LEU A 37 6.30 -0.21 -7.19
N ILE A 38 6.72 -1.37 -6.68
CA ILE A 38 8.12 -1.69 -6.43
C ILE A 38 8.58 -2.81 -7.37
N TYR A 39 9.69 -2.60 -8.06
CA TYR A 39 10.32 -3.58 -8.93
C TYR A 39 11.62 -4.05 -8.26
N THR A 40 11.69 -5.34 -7.96
CA THR A 40 12.78 -5.96 -7.20
C THR A 40 12.87 -7.45 -7.55
N ASP A 41 14.06 -8.03 -7.41
CA ASP A 41 14.22 -9.50 -7.37
C ASP A 41 14.27 -10.01 -5.91
N PHE A 42 14.23 -9.09 -4.94
CA PHE A 42 14.33 -9.33 -3.49
C PHE A 42 12.99 -9.04 -2.80
N GLU A 43 11.93 -9.74 -3.21
CA GLU A 43 10.57 -9.51 -2.72
C GLU A 43 10.45 -9.66 -1.20
N GLU A 44 11.09 -10.67 -0.62
CA GLU A 44 11.08 -10.91 0.83
C GLU A 44 11.68 -9.75 1.62
N SER A 45 12.69 -9.05 1.09
CA SER A 45 13.25 -7.86 1.75
C SER A 45 12.25 -6.71 1.77
N VAL A 46 11.43 -6.58 0.73
CA VAL A 46 10.34 -5.59 0.69
C VAL A 46 9.23 -5.98 1.67
N LYS A 47 8.78 -7.25 1.65
CA LYS A 47 7.77 -7.75 2.59
C LYS A 47 8.22 -7.54 4.04
N LEU A 48 9.48 -7.84 4.35
CA LEU A 48 10.07 -7.62 5.67
C LEU A 48 10.09 -6.14 6.07
N LEU A 49 10.53 -5.23 5.18
CA LEU A 49 10.52 -3.78 5.43
C LEU A 49 9.13 -3.30 5.87
N PHE A 50 8.10 -3.63 5.09
CA PHE A 50 6.74 -3.17 5.37
C PHE A 50 6.10 -3.87 6.58
N SER A 51 6.62 -5.03 6.99
CA SER A 51 6.18 -5.71 8.23
C SER A 51 6.61 -4.98 9.51
N PHE A 52 7.65 -4.12 9.44
CA PHE A 52 8.10 -3.31 10.58
C PHE A 52 7.29 -2.03 10.79
N LEU A 53 6.41 -1.67 9.85
CA LEU A 53 5.57 -0.49 10.03
C LEU A 53 4.48 -0.80 11.07
N PRO A 54 4.19 0.11 12.01
CA PRO A 54 3.18 -0.10 13.05
C PRO A 54 1.73 0.02 12.50
N VAL A 55 1.55 -0.24 11.21
CA VAL A 55 0.31 -0.02 10.45
C VAL A 55 0.06 -1.19 9.52
N THR A 56 -1.20 -1.47 9.21
CA THR A 56 -1.56 -2.52 8.26
C THR A 56 -1.03 -2.15 6.87
N SER A 57 -0.05 -2.91 6.40
CA SER A 57 0.42 -2.84 5.01
C SER A 57 -0.17 -4.02 4.22
N SER A 58 -0.73 -3.74 3.06
CA SER A 58 -1.21 -4.75 2.12
C SER A 58 -0.24 -4.84 0.94
N ILE A 59 0.25 -6.03 0.66
CA ILE A 59 1.21 -6.29 -0.41
C ILE A 59 0.57 -7.24 -1.41
N VAL A 60 0.57 -6.86 -2.68
CA VAL A 60 -0.03 -7.62 -3.78
C VAL A 60 1.01 -7.79 -4.87
N GLU A 61 1.20 -9.02 -5.32
CA GLU A 61 2.04 -9.34 -6.48
C GLU A 61 1.27 -9.02 -7.77
N VAL A 62 1.82 -8.14 -8.62
CA VAL A 62 1.20 -7.71 -9.88
C VAL A 62 2.20 -7.91 -11.02
N GLY A 63 2.14 -9.06 -11.68
CA GLY A 63 3.11 -9.42 -12.70
C GLY A 63 4.51 -9.56 -12.09
N ASN A 64 5.44 -8.70 -12.48
CA ASN A 64 6.83 -8.70 -12.02
C ASN A 64 7.15 -7.56 -11.03
N CYS A 65 6.14 -7.07 -10.31
CA CYS A 65 6.30 -6.02 -9.33
C CYS A 65 5.38 -6.23 -8.12
N LEU A 66 5.75 -5.59 -7.00
CA LEU A 66 4.99 -5.56 -5.77
C LEU A 66 4.22 -4.25 -5.69
N LEU A 67 2.90 -4.34 -5.59
CA LEU A 67 2.03 -3.23 -5.24
C LEU A 67 1.82 -3.22 -3.74
N VAL A 68 2.26 -2.16 -3.07
CA VAL A 68 2.20 -2.02 -1.62
C VAL A 68 1.30 -0.85 -1.26
N PHE A 69 0.25 -1.13 -0.51
CA PHE A 69 -0.58 -0.14 0.17
C PHE A 69 -0.19 -0.09 1.64
N THR A 70 0.11 1.09 2.14
CA THR A 70 0.40 1.30 3.56
C THR A 70 -0.16 2.63 4.01
N ASN A 71 -0.49 2.75 5.28
CA ASN A 71 -1.03 3.97 5.85
C ASN A 71 0.01 4.59 6.78
N ALA A 72 0.35 5.85 6.59
CA ALA A 72 1.31 6.53 7.45
C ALA A 72 0.64 7.72 8.15
N PHE A 73 0.74 7.73 9.48
CA PHE A 73 0.21 8.79 10.34
C PHE A 73 1.21 9.95 10.54
N GLN A 74 2.50 9.63 10.62
CA GLN A 74 3.55 10.59 10.99
C GLN A 74 4.48 10.91 9.83
N SER A 75 4.82 12.20 9.69
CA SER A 75 5.78 12.69 8.69
C SER A 75 7.16 12.06 8.85
N ASP A 76 7.58 11.75 10.08
CA ASP A 76 8.88 11.13 10.35
C ASP A 76 8.95 9.67 9.90
N ILE A 77 7.90 8.88 10.14
CA ILE A 77 7.80 7.50 9.66
C ILE A 77 7.80 7.50 8.14
N THR A 78 7.01 8.39 7.53
CA THR A 78 6.94 8.54 6.08
C THR A 78 8.31 8.88 5.49
N ARG A 79 8.99 9.88 6.05
CA ARG A 79 10.34 10.28 5.63
C ARG A 79 11.33 9.12 5.77
N SER A 80 11.32 8.42 6.91
CA SER A 80 12.20 7.26 7.15
C SER A 80 11.97 6.15 6.13
N LEU A 81 10.71 5.86 5.80
CA LEU A 81 10.35 4.89 4.77
C LEU A 81 10.91 5.30 3.40
N PHE A 82 10.70 6.56 2.99
CA PHE A 82 11.26 7.07 1.72
C PHE A 82 12.77 6.97 1.68
N CYS A 83 13.47 7.42 2.73
CA CYS A 83 14.92 7.31 2.82
C CYS A 83 15.38 5.85 2.66
N THR A 84 14.71 4.92 3.35
CA THR A 84 15.01 3.49 3.27
C THR A 84 14.81 2.93 1.86
N LEU A 85 13.72 3.29 1.18
CA LEU A 85 13.47 2.87 -0.20
C LEU A 85 14.52 3.42 -1.17
N TYR A 86 14.95 4.68 -0.98
CA TYR A 86 16.04 5.25 -1.78
C TYR A 86 17.38 4.56 -1.51
N ASP A 87 17.71 4.26 -0.25
CA ASP A 87 18.92 3.52 0.10
C ASP A 87 18.92 2.10 -0.49
N MET A 88 17.78 1.41 -0.43
CA MET A 88 17.63 0.09 -1.05
C MET A 88 17.78 0.17 -2.58
N LYS A 89 17.32 1.25 -3.21
CA LYS A 89 17.53 1.50 -4.65
C LYS A 89 19.02 1.71 -4.96
N VAL A 90 19.72 2.54 -4.17
CA VAL A 90 21.16 2.79 -4.35
C VAL A 90 21.98 1.51 -4.16
N LYS A 91 21.58 0.65 -3.23
CA LYS A 91 22.22 -0.65 -2.97
C LYS A 91 21.86 -1.74 -4.01
N GLY A 92 21.06 -1.42 -5.02
CA GLY A 92 20.64 -2.38 -6.06
C GLY A 92 19.62 -3.42 -5.59
N ILE A 93 19.05 -3.26 -4.39
CA ILE A 93 17.97 -4.12 -3.89
C ILE A 93 16.68 -3.77 -4.64
N LEU A 94 16.39 -2.48 -4.86
CA LEU A 94 15.28 -2.06 -5.70
C LEU A 94 15.80 -1.66 -7.09
N LYS A 95 15.20 -2.20 -8.14
CA LYS A 95 15.46 -1.74 -9.53
C LYS A 95 14.85 -0.36 -9.75
N LYS A 96 13.59 -0.21 -9.34
CA LYS A 96 12.84 1.05 -9.40
C LYS A 96 11.62 0.96 -8.48
N PHE A 97 11.10 2.11 -8.07
CA PHE A 97 9.79 2.18 -7.46
C PHE A 97 9.06 3.46 -7.92
N TYR A 98 7.74 3.40 -7.91
CA TYR A 98 6.85 4.54 -8.09
C TYR A 98 6.02 4.73 -6.82
N HIS A 99 5.57 5.95 -6.57
CA HIS A 99 4.78 6.31 -5.40
C HIS A 99 3.59 7.18 -5.80
N ALA A 100 2.45 6.94 -5.16
CA ALA A 100 1.27 7.78 -5.20
C ALA A 100 0.67 7.90 -3.80
N VAL A 101 -0.04 9.00 -3.54
CA VAL A 101 -0.88 9.15 -2.34
C VAL A 101 -2.33 8.97 -2.77
N ALA A 102 -3.03 8.03 -2.14
CA ALA A 102 -4.45 7.81 -2.35
C ALA A 102 -5.24 8.73 -1.41
N LEU A 103 -6.01 9.65 -2.00
CA LEU A 103 -6.91 10.54 -1.26
C LEU A 103 -8.32 9.96 -1.33
N TYR A 104 -8.84 9.51 -0.18
CA TYR A 104 -10.19 8.99 -0.08
C TYR A 104 -11.13 10.09 0.38
N HIS A 105 -12.08 10.47 -0.48
CA HIS A 105 -13.17 11.36 -0.08
C HIS A 105 -14.32 10.51 0.44
N ILE A 106 -14.52 10.50 1.75
CA ILE A 106 -15.69 9.87 2.39
C ILE A 106 -16.79 10.93 2.44
N ARG A 107 -17.88 10.73 1.70
CA ARG A 107 -19.12 11.50 1.90
C ARG A 107 -19.84 10.92 3.12
N GLY A 108 -20.02 11.75 4.15
CA GLY A 108 -20.86 11.46 5.31
C GLY A 108 -22.34 11.56 4.99
#